data_AF-A0A4Y2LG47-F1
#
_entry.id   AF-A0A4Y2LG47-F1
#
_cell.length_a   1.000
_cell.length_b   1.000
_cell.length_c   1.000
_cell.angle_alpha   90.00
_cell.angle_beta   90.00
_cell.angle_gamma   90.00
#
_symmetry.space_group_name_H-M   'P 1'
#
loop_
_entity.id
_entity.type
_entity.pdbx_description
1 polymer ?
#
loop_
_entity_poly.entity_id
_entity_poly.type
_entity_poly.pdbx_seq_one_letter_code
_entity_poly.pdbx_strand_id
1 'polypeptide(L)'
;MTSKIATRNKFKCPIFGRPEDISQINLPTYEDMLRCCFFQRLNLVPKTRNKEPSFSRIAENVATKIESIWAKASTAIPIVTHSRVLQMIHTYLGKYTNFKKSYKRDNTSKAFQTKIKAF
;
A
#
# COMPACT_ATOMS: atom_id res chain seq x y z
N MET A 1 -16.93 -15.49 -28.83
CA MET A 1 -16.89 -15.68 -27.36
C MET A 1 -16.56 -14.33 -26.71
N THR A 2 -17.57 -13.64 -26.19
CA THR A 2 -17.39 -12.37 -25.50
C THR A 2 -16.90 -12.65 -24.08
N SER A 3 -15.59 -12.56 -23.88
CA SER A 3 -14.99 -12.59 -22.56
C SER A 3 -15.63 -11.50 -21.72
N LYS A 4 -16.44 -11.89 -20.73
CA LYS A 4 -16.95 -10.98 -19.71
C LYS A 4 -15.75 -10.29 -19.07
N ILE A 5 -15.48 -9.05 -19.49
CA ILE A 5 -14.55 -8.16 -18.81
C ILE A 5 -15.19 -7.95 -17.44
N ALA A 6 -14.75 -8.73 -16.45
CA ALA A 6 -15.06 -8.45 -15.06
C ALA A 6 -14.54 -7.03 -14.82
N THR A 7 -15.45 -6.07 -14.76
CA THR A 7 -15.17 -4.69 -14.38
C THR A 7 -14.36 -4.79 -13.09
N ARG A 8 -13.06 -4.45 -13.18
CA ARG A 8 -12.14 -4.40 -12.03
C ARG A 8 -12.94 -3.80 -10.90
N ASN A 9 -13.29 -4.64 -9.91
CA ASN A 9 -13.99 -4.18 -8.74
C ASN A 9 -13.19 -2.97 -8.26
N LYS A 10 -13.79 -1.77 -8.28
CA LYS A 10 -13.09 -0.50 -8.04
C LYS A 10 -12.69 -0.48 -6.58
N PHE A 11 -11.73 -1.32 -6.19
CA PHE A 11 -11.25 -1.41 -4.84
C PHE A 11 -10.68 -0.03 -4.54
N LYS A 12 -11.41 0.68 -3.69
CA LYS A 12 -11.01 1.96 -3.13
C LYS A 12 -10.76 1.67 -1.66
N CYS A 13 -9.53 1.90 -1.22
CA CYS A 13 -9.23 1.97 0.19
C CYS A 13 -10.15 3.03 0.81
N PRO A 14 -10.96 2.70 1.84
CA PRO A 14 -11.90 3.66 2.42
C PRO A 14 -11.20 4.89 3.01
N ILE A 15 -9.95 4.72 3.45
CA ILE A 15 -9.17 5.74 4.16
C ILE A 15 -8.25 6.50 3.19
N PHE A 16 -7.43 5.77 2.43
CA PHE A 16 -6.39 6.35 1.56
C PHE A 16 -6.79 6.42 0.09
N GLY A 17 -8.05 6.12 -0.26
CA GLY A 17 -8.54 6.25 -1.62
C GLY A 17 -8.07 5.17 -2.58
N ARG A 18 -7.69 5.55 -3.81
CA ARG A 18 -7.46 4.58 -4.89
C ARG A 18 -6.07 3.93 -4.74
N PRO A 19 -5.95 2.60 -4.95
CA PRO A 19 -4.65 1.94 -5.08
C PRO A 19 -3.92 2.46 -6.31
N GLU A 20 -2.65 2.77 -6.11
CA GLU A 20 -1.78 3.36 -7.11
C GLU A 20 -0.37 2.81 -6.94
N ASP A 21 0.40 2.78 -8.03
CA ASP A 21 1.80 2.37 -7.96
C ASP A 21 2.67 3.52 -7.41
N ILE A 22 3.87 3.19 -6.94
CA ILE A 22 4.78 4.21 -6.40
C ILE A 22 5.42 5.00 -7.55
N SER A 23 5.44 6.33 -7.40
CA SER A 23 6.20 7.22 -8.29
C SER A 23 7.67 6.85 -8.31
N GLN A 24 8.26 6.73 -9.50
CA GLN A 24 9.68 6.43 -9.66
C GLN A 24 10.58 7.65 -9.45
N ILE A 25 10.00 8.85 -9.38
CA ILE A 25 10.71 10.13 -9.35
C ILE A 25 10.72 10.70 -7.93
N ASN A 26 9.62 10.56 -7.21
CA ASN A 26 9.46 11.13 -5.87
C ASN A 26 9.77 10.07 -4.80
N LEU A 27 10.28 10.52 -3.65
CA LEU A 27 10.43 9.66 -2.49
C LEU A 27 9.04 9.19 -2.02
N PRO A 28 8.85 7.88 -1.79
CA PRO A 28 7.56 7.36 -1.35
C PRO A 28 7.22 7.84 0.06
N THR A 29 6.00 8.34 0.23
CA THR A 29 5.39 8.53 1.54
C THR A 29 4.85 7.20 2.08
N TYR A 30 4.51 7.14 3.36
CA TYR A 30 3.84 5.96 3.94
C TYR A 30 2.52 5.64 3.23
N GLU A 31 1.82 6.67 2.74
CA GLU A 31 0.54 6.51 2.04
C GLU A 31 0.77 5.85 0.69
N ASP A 32 1.81 6.27 -0.03
CA ASP A 32 2.22 5.67 -1.30
C ASP A 32 2.59 4.20 -1.12
N MET A 33 3.29 3.85 -0.04
CA MET A 33 3.63 2.46 0.28
C MET A 33 2.38 1.59 0.46
N LEU A 34 1.38 2.09 1.20
CA LEU A 34 0.12 1.37 1.43
C LEU A 34 -0.74 1.28 0.16
N ARG A 35 -0.86 2.36 -0.59
CA ARG A 35 -1.58 2.38 -1.88
C ARG A 35 -0.94 1.39 -2.86
N CYS A 36 0.39 1.31 -2.88
CA CYS A 36 1.11 0.34 -3.70
C CYS A 36 0.89 -1.10 -3.25
N CYS A 37 0.85 -1.37 -1.94
CA CYS A 37 0.49 -2.71 -1.43
C CYS A 37 -0.87 -3.16 -1.96
N PHE A 38 -1.88 -2.27 -1.93
CA PHE A 38 -3.20 -2.58 -2.48
C PHE A 38 -3.18 -2.74 -4.01
N PHE A 39 -2.37 -1.93 -4.71
CA PHE A 39 -2.21 -2.04 -6.15
C PHE A 39 -1.57 -3.38 -6.55
N GLN A 40 -0.51 -3.78 -5.84
CA GLN A 40 0.15 -5.07 -6.04
C GLN A 40 -0.79 -6.24 -5.76
N ARG A 41 -1.58 -6.18 -4.68
CA ARG A 41 -2.63 -7.17 -4.40
C ARG A 41 -3.56 -7.33 -5.62
N LEU A 42 -4.10 -6.25 -6.15
CA LEU A 42 -5.03 -6.29 -7.30
C LEU A 42 -4.37 -6.84 -8.56
N ASN A 43 -3.08 -6.58 -8.76
CA ASN A 43 -2.33 -7.09 -9.92
C ASN A 43 -1.95 -8.57 -9.78
N LEU A 44 -1.82 -9.08 -8.55
CA LEU A 44 -1.43 -10.46 -8.28
C LEU A 44 -2.63 -11.42 -8.29
N VAL A 45 -3.81 -11.00 -7.84
CA VAL A 45 -5.05 -11.81 -7.85
C VAL A 45 -5.32 -12.51 -9.20
N PRO A 46 -5.30 -11.83 -10.37
CA PRO A 46 -5.53 -12.52 -11.65
C PRO A 46 -4.41 -13.51 -11.99
N LYS A 47 -3.18 -13.27 -11.51
CA LYS A 47 -2.01 -14.13 -11.75
C LYS A 47 -2.00 -15.39 -10.88
N THR A 48 -2.80 -15.42 -9.80
CA THR A 48 -2.88 -16.52 -8.84
C THR A 48 -4.17 -17.33 -8.98
N ARG A 49 -4.79 -17.36 -10.17
CA ARG A 49 -6.11 -17.98 -10.40
C ARG A 49 -7.20 -17.41 -9.48
N ASN A 50 -7.18 -16.10 -9.24
CA ASN A 50 -8.06 -15.38 -8.33
C ASN A 50 -7.93 -15.77 -6.85
N LYS A 51 -6.83 -16.42 -6.45
CA LYS A 51 -6.50 -16.64 -5.04
C LYS A 51 -5.91 -15.38 -4.42
N GLU A 52 -6.26 -15.13 -3.17
CA GLU A 52 -5.71 -14.02 -2.40
C GLU A 52 -4.18 -14.20 -2.23
N PRO A 53 -3.35 -13.26 -2.74
CA PRO A 53 -1.90 -13.34 -2.58
C PRO A 53 -1.49 -13.15 -1.11
N SER A 54 -0.42 -13.84 -0.68
CA SER A 54 0.11 -13.63 0.66
C SER A 54 0.63 -12.20 0.83
N PHE A 55 0.42 -11.63 2.03
CA PHE A 55 0.91 -10.29 2.31
C PHE A 55 2.44 -10.20 2.24
N SER A 56 3.16 -11.24 2.67
CA SER A 56 4.62 -11.30 2.53
C SER A 56 5.04 -11.12 1.07
N ARG A 57 4.40 -11.82 0.13
CA ARG A 57 4.72 -11.65 -1.31
C ARG A 57 4.42 -10.24 -1.83
N ILE A 58 3.35 -9.61 -1.32
CA ILE A 58 3.05 -8.22 -1.66
C ILE A 58 4.13 -7.28 -1.09
N ALA A 59 4.46 -7.45 0.19
CA ALA A 59 5.43 -6.63 0.91
C ALA A 59 6.82 -6.71 0.26
N GLU A 60 7.26 -7.90 -0.13
CA GLU A 60 8.50 -8.14 -0.90
C GLU A 60 8.52 -7.32 -2.19
N ASN A 61 7.49 -7.46 -3.03
CA ASN A 61 7.41 -6.72 -4.30
C ASN A 61 7.43 -5.20 -4.11
N VAL A 62 6.77 -4.70 -3.05
CA VAL A 62 6.74 -3.27 -2.73
C VAL A 62 8.08 -2.81 -2.16
N ALA A 63 8.72 -3.62 -1.31
CA ALA A 63 10.01 -3.32 -0.73
C ALA A 63 11.08 -3.16 -1.81
N THR A 64 11.18 -4.10 -2.76
CA THR A 64 12.11 -4.01 -3.89
C THR A 64 11.91 -2.73 -4.72
N LYS A 65 10.65 -2.30 -4.90
CA LYS A 65 10.35 -1.03 -5.60
C LYS A 65 10.85 0.18 -4.82
N ILE A 66 10.56 0.24 -3.51
CA ILE A 66 11.02 1.33 -2.64
C ILE A 66 12.54 1.41 -2.61
N GLU A 67 13.20 0.27 -2.46
CA GLU A 67 14.66 0.17 -2.50
C GLU A 67 15.22 0.70 -3.80
N SER A 68 14.62 0.37 -4.94
CA SER A 68 15.08 0.88 -6.23
C SER A 68 14.95 2.39 -6.35
N ILE A 69 13.91 2.99 -5.76
CA ILE A 69 13.68 4.44 -5.75
C ILE A 69 14.69 5.11 -4.81
N TRP A 70 14.84 4.56 -3.60
CA TRP A 70 15.81 5.08 -2.64
C TRP A 70 17.23 4.95 -3.15
N ALA A 71 17.62 3.83 -3.76
CA ALA A 71 18.94 3.67 -4.37
C ALA A 71 19.21 4.74 -5.44
N LYS A 72 18.22 5.08 -6.27
CA LYS A 72 18.33 6.17 -7.27
C LYS A 72 18.41 7.56 -6.64
N ALA A 73 17.70 7.79 -5.53
CA ALA A 73 17.72 9.06 -4.80
C ALA A 73 18.95 9.22 -3.88
N SER A 74 19.65 8.12 -3.56
CA SER A 74 20.67 8.05 -2.50
C SER A 74 22.07 8.39 -2.99
N THR A 75 22.29 9.60 -3.49
CA THR A 75 23.59 10.27 -3.30
C THR A 75 23.74 10.84 -1.87
N ALA A 76 22.68 10.80 -1.02
CA ALA A 76 22.69 11.43 0.30
C ALA A 76 21.92 10.71 1.43
N ILE A 77 21.30 9.53 1.22
CA ILE A 77 20.49 8.84 2.25
C ILE A 77 21.12 7.48 2.61
N PRO A 78 21.31 7.14 3.90
CA PRO A 78 21.80 5.82 4.29
C PRO A 78 20.88 4.74 3.72
N ILE A 79 21.48 3.71 3.11
CA ILE A 79 20.75 2.58 2.53
C ILE A 79 19.92 1.93 3.63
N VAL A 80 18.62 2.22 3.64
CA VAL A 80 17.68 1.55 4.53
C VAL A 80 17.66 0.09 4.12
N THR A 81 17.97 -0.80 5.05
CA THR A 81 18.04 -2.24 4.75
C THR A 81 16.69 -2.77 4.30
N HIS A 82 16.69 -3.81 3.48
CA HIS A 82 15.48 -4.52 3.04
C HIS A 82 14.56 -4.90 4.20
N SER A 83 15.16 -5.45 5.26
CA SER A 83 14.45 -5.81 6.49
C SER A 83 13.74 -4.62 7.13
N ARG A 84 14.36 -3.44 7.09
CA ARG A 84 13.77 -2.22 7.64
C ARG A 84 12.60 -1.74 6.78
N VAL A 85 12.70 -1.82 5.46
CA VAL A 85 11.58 -1.50 4.54
C VAL A 85 10.39 -2.42 4.81
N LEU A 86 10.62 -3.72 4.94
CA LEU A 86 9.57 -4.68 5.28
C LEU A 86 8.92 -4.36 6.63
N GLN A 87 9.71 -4.10 7.67
CA GLN A 87 9.20 -3.70 8.98
C GLN A 87 8.32 -2.44 8.90
N MET A 88 8.72 -1.45 8.10
CA MET A 88 7.93 -0.23 7.87
C MET A 88 6.58 -0.57 7.21
N ILE A 89 6.60 -1.36 6.12
CA ILE A 89 5.38 -1.81 5.42
C ILE A 89 4.42 -2.54 6.39
N HIS A 90 4.95 -3.47 7.19
CA HIS A 90 4.16 -4.18 8.20
C HIS A 90 3.58 -3.25 9.27
N THR A 91 4.38 -2.30 9.75
CA THR A 91 3.95 -1.32 10.76
C THR A 91 2.80 -0.46 10.21
N TYR A 92 2.95 0.06 8.99
CA TYR A 92 1.93 0.90 8.37
C TYR A 92 0.65 0.13 8.09
N LEU A 93 0.74 -1.15 7.65
CA LEU A 93 -0.45 -1.98 7.47
C LEU A 93 -1.16 -2.23 8.81
N GLY A 94 -0.41 -2.48 9.88
CA GLY A 94 -0.95 -2.65 11.23
C GLY A 94 -1.73 -1.42 11.67
N LYS A 95 -1.14 -0.23 11.51
CA LYS A 95 -1.84 1.02 11.84
C LYS A 95 -3.07 1.25 10.95
N TYR A 96 -2.97 1.00 9.64
CA TYR A 96 -4.12 1.07 8.72
C TYR A 96 -5.25 0.14 9.15
N THR A 97 -4.95 -1.08 9.57
CA THR A 97 -5.94 -2.06 10.02
C THR A 97 -6.68 -1.56 11.26
N ASN A 98 -5.98 -0.91 12.18
CA ASN A 98 -6.60 -0.28 13.35
C ASN A 98 -7.54 0.85 12.95
N PHE A 99 -7.13 1.74 12.04
CA PHE A 99 -8.02 2.78 11.51
C PHE A 99 -9.23 2.19 10.79
N LYS A 100 -9.04 1.13 10.00
CA LYS A 100 -10.10 0.47 9.25
C LYS A 100 -11.16 -0.14 10.18
N LYS A 101 -10.77 -0.69 11.33
CA LYS A 101 -11.69 -1.26 12.33
C LYS A 101 -12.65 -0.21 12.87
N SER A 102 -12.13 0.96 13.25
CA SER A 102 -12.94 2.05 13.81
C SER A 102 -13.60 2.94 12.75
N TYR A 103 -13.17 2.87 11.48
CA TYR A 103 -13.65 3.74 10.40
C TYR A 103 -15.17 3.78 10.29
N LYS A 104 -15.86 2.64 10.32
CA LYS A 104 -17.34 2.62 10.17
C LYS A 104 -18.07 3.42 11.26
N ARG A 105 -17.53 3.42 12.48
CA ARG A 105 -18.14 4.09 13.64
C ARG A 105 -17.70 5.55 13.74
N ASP A 106 -16.41 5.81 13.49
CA ASP A 106 -15.78 7.06 13.90
C ASP A 106 -15.46 7.99 12.72
N ASN A 107 -15.77 7.63 11.46
CA ASN A 107 -15.37 8.41 10.27
C ASN A 107 -15.86 9.87 10.28
N THR A 108 -16.98 10.19 10.93
CA THR A 108 -17.48 11.58 11.02
C THR A 108 -16.90 12.36 12.21
N SER A 109 -16.21 11.68 13.13
CA SER A 109 -15.60 12.31 14.31
C SER A 109 -14.38 13.14 13.92
N LYS A 110 -14.34 14.39 14.38
CA LYS A 110 -13.17 15.27 14.22
C LYS A 110 -11.91 14.62 14.78
N ALA A 111 -11.99 13.96 15.92
CA ALA A 111 -10.82 13.30 16.54
C ALA A 111 -10.25 12.18 15.65
N PHE A 112 -11.11 11.42 14.98
CA PHE A 112 -10.69 10.36 14.08
C PHE A 112 -10.09 10.94 12.78
N GLN A 113 -10.71 11.97 12.21
CA GLN A 113 -10.19 12.68 11.04
C GLN A 113 -8.81 13.31 11.33
N THR A 114 -8.61 13.90 12.51
CA THR A 114 -7.29 14.41 12.93
C THR A 114 -6.26 13.29 13.01
N LYS A 115 -6.60 12.12 13.56
CA LYS A 115 -5.68 10.98 13.63
C LYS A 115 -5.32 10.41 12.25
N ILE A 116 -6.25 10.42 11.29
CA ILE A 116 -5.96 10.02 9.90
C ILE A 116 -5.04 11.04 9.23
N LYS A 117 -5.28 12.34 9.44
CA LYS A 117 -4.43 13.41 8.87
C LYS A 117 -3.02 13.44 9.47
N ALA A 118 -2.88 13.03 10.73
CA ALA A 118 -1.60 12.92 11.43
C ALA A 118 -0.91 11.57 11.21
N PHE A 119 -1.47 10.72 10.35
CA PHE A 119 -0.82 9.48 9.94
C PHE A 119 0.50 9.76 9.22
#